data_AF-A0A8H6A778-F1
#
_entry.id   AF-A0A8H6A778-F1
#
_cell.length_a   1.000
_cell.length_b   1.000
_cell.length_c   1.000
_cell.angle_alpha   90.00
_cell.angle_beta   90.00
_cell.angle_gamma   90.00
#
_symmetry.space_group_name_H-M   'P 1'
#
loop_
_entity.id
_entity.type
_entity.pdbx_description
1 polymer ?
#
loop_
_entity_poly.entity_id
_entity_poly.type
_entity_poly.pdbx_seq_one_letter_code
_entity_poly.pdbx_strand_id
1 'polypeptide(L)'
;MVQTRPKGDKRAPKPKTQTLNPLQRGIQDFVAQTLPPEALSKHGLSNETLHSHLPKRFTVYEPLLLLPVNAFTTPAPWSALYRDLTNAQREALYASLVQAFSRMGVTHVAINAPIAPTDTQGHENRMRSPAGLVPLYGDFGPVAPSHGDGQPTDSDLKKAFWVRTMQNHGIVQVWAPLYTMFSRGNVTEKAR
;
A
#
# COMPACT_ATOMS: atom_id res chain seq x y z
N MET A 1 71.25 6.28 -8.59
CA MET A 1 70.18 6.33 -7.56
C MET A 1 68.88 6.75 -8.22
N VAL A 2 67.97 5.82 -8.48
CA VAL A 2 66.63 6.12 -9.01
C VAL A 2 65.64 5.84 -7.89
N GLN A 3 65.06 6.89 -7.30
CA GLN A 3 63.99 6.78 -6.30
C GLN A 3 62.67 6.42 -6.99
N THR A 4 62.10 5.29 -6.62
CA THR A 4 60.73 4.89 -6.98
C THR A 4 59.72 5.55 -6.02
N ARG A 5 58.70 6.21 -6.57
CA ARG A 5 57.60 6.82 -5.80
C ARG A 5 56.63 5.74 -5.28
N PRO A 6 56.01 5.91 -4.10
CA PRO A 6 55.08 4.92 -3.56
C PRO A 6 53.73 4.96 -4.30
N LYS A 7 53.15 3.78 -4.48
CA LYS A 7 51.83 3.54 -5.08
C LYS A 7 50.75 3.94 -4.06
N GLY A 8 49.88 4.88 -4.42
CA GLY A 8 48.80 5.35 -3.54
C GLY A 8 47.76 4.26 -3.28
N ASP A 9 47.39 4.11 -2.01
CA ASP A 9 46.35 3.20 -1.54
C ASP A 9 44.99 3.54 -2.19
N LYS A 10 44.41 2.54 -2.86
CA LYS A 10 43.04 2.63 -3.37
C LYS A 10 42.06 2.51 -2.20
N ARG A 11 41.49 3.64 -1.77
CA ARG A 11 40.39 3.67 -0.80
C ARG A 11 39.24 2.76 -1.24
N ALA A 12 38.85 1.83 -0.37
CA ALA A 12 37.70 0.96 -0.59
C ALA A 12 36.41 1.78 -0.77
N PRO A 13 35.49 1.38 -1.67
CA PRO A 13 34.24 2.10 -1.89
C PRO A 13 33.36 2.04 -0.63
N LYS A 14 32.85 3.21 -0.23
CA LYS A 14 31.89 3.31 0.88
C LYS A 14 30.63 2.49 0.56
N PRO A 15 30.05 1.76 1.54
CA PRO A 15 28.83 1.00 1.32
C PRO A 15 27.69 1.93 0.90
N LYS A 16 27.04 1.62 -0.22
CA LYS A 16 25.85 2.36 -0.68
C LYS A 16 24.71 2.06 0.29
N THR A 17 24.29 3.05 1.06
CA THR A 17 23.03 2.98 1.83
C THR A 17 21.89 2.73 0.85
N GLN A 18 21.24 1.57 0.94
CA GLN A 18 20.06 1.26 0.12
C GLN A 18 18.95 2.26 0.44
N THR A 19 18.55 3.04 -0.55
CA THR A 19 17.40 3.94 -0.44
C THR A 19 16.12 3.11 -0.43
N LEU A 20 15.49 2.98 0.73
CA LEU A 20 14.19 2.33 0.87
C LEU A 20 13.09 3.21 0.29
N ASN A 21 12.11 2.59 -0.36
CA ASN A 21 10.88 3.30 -0.72
C ASN A 21 10.02 3.56 0.54
N PRO A 22 9.03 4.49 0.48
CA PRO A 22 8.22 4.85 1.64
C PRO A 22 7.46 3.67 2.27
N LEU A 23 7.00 2.70 1.48
CA LEU A 23 6.33 1.49 1.98
C LEU A 23 7.28 0.65 2.85
N GLN A 24 8.46 0.35 2.32
CA GLN A 24 9.45 -0.43 3.08
C GLN A 24 9.92 0.32 4.32
N ARG A 25 10.08 1.65 4.23
CA ARG A 25 10.44 2.49 5.36
C ARG A 25 9.37 2.45 6.46
N GLY A 26 8.09 2.64 6.13
CA GLY A 26 7.01 2.59 7.12
C GLY A 26 6.89 1.24 7.82
N ILE A 27 7.10 0.14 7.10
CA ILE A 27 7.14 -1.20 7.71
C ILE A 27 8.35 -1.34 8.64
N GLN A 28 9.52 -0.87 8.23
CA GLN A 28 10.73 -0.96 9.05
C GLN A 28 10.64 -0.10 10.32
N ASP A 29 10.07 1.11 10.21
CA ASP A 29 9.83 1.99 11.35
C ASP A 29 8.85 1.34 12.34
N PHE A 30 7.78 0.70 11.85
CA PHE A 30 6.85 -0.08 12.67
C PHE A 30 7.56 -1.21 13.42
N VAL A 31 8.35 -2.02 12.70
CA VAL A 31 9.07 -3.16 13.29
C VAL A 31 9.99 -2.68 14.40
N ALA A 32 10.77 -1.63 14.15
CA ALA A 32 11.73 -1.09 15.12
C ALA A 32 11.07 -0.51 16.38
N GLN A 33 9.85 0.04 16.26
CA GLN A 33 9.16 0.72 17.35
C GLN A 33 8.18 -0.17 18.12
N THR A 34 7.63 -1.20 17.47
CA THR A 34 6.47 -1.94 18.00
C THR A 34 6.76 -3.40 18.29
N LEU A 35 7.72 -4.01 17.60
CA LEU A 35 7.99 -5.44 17.73
C LEU A 35 9.23 -5.70 18.59
N PRO A 36 9.20 -6.73 19.45
CA PRO A 36 10.39 -7.17 20.15
C PRO A 36 11.40 -7.78 19.16
N PRO A 37 12.72 -7.68 19.41
CA PRO A 37 13.75 -8.20 18.50
C PRO A 37 13.57 -9.67 18.11
N GLU A 38 13.04 -10.48 19.03
CA GLU A 38 12.81 -11.92 18.84
C GLU A 38 11.71 -12.22 17.81
N ALA A 39 10.80 -11.27 17.55
CA ALA A 39 9.70 -11.45 16.59
C ALA A 39 10.23 -11.66 15.17
N LEU A 40 11.33 -11.00 14.79
CA LEU A 40 11.95 -11.19 13.48
C LEU A 40 12.64 -12.54 13.39
N SER A 41 13.45 -12.87 14.40
CA SER A 41 14.23 -14.12 14.45
C SER A 41 13.35 -15.36 14.34
N LYS A 42 12.15 -15.34 14.94
CA LYS A 42 11.14 -16.41 14.83
C LYS A 42 10.82 -16.80 13.39
N HIS A 43 10.89 -15.86 12.45
CA HIS A 43 10.56 -16.06 11.04
C HIS A 43 11.79 -16.03 10.12
N GLY A 44 13.00 -16.16 10.66
CA GLY A 44 14.24 -16.10 9.90
C GLY A 44 14.53 -14.72 9.31
N LEU A 45 13.99 -13.66 9.93
CA LEU A 45 14.22 -12.28 9.55
C LEU A 45 15.21 -11.63 10.52
N SER A 46 15.93 -10.63 10.03
CA SER A 46 16.76 -9.71 10.82
C SER A 46 16.54 -8.28 10.33
N ASN A 47 16.97 -7.28 11.10
CA ASN A 47 16.87 -5.88 10.67
C ASN A 47 17.61 -5.63 9.34
N GLU A 48 18.72 -6.33 9.11
CA GLU A 48 19.54 -6.22 7.90
C GLU A 48 18.87 -6.90 6.70
N THR A 49 18.14 -7.99 6.92
CA THR A 49 17.54 -8.81 5.86
C THR A 49 16.06 -8.54 5.62
N LEU A 50 15.39 -7.79 6.51
CA LEU A 50 13.96 -7.51 6.42
C LEU A 50 13.58 -6.88 5.09
N HIS A 51 14.30 -5.85 4.66
CA HIS A 51 13.99 -5.06 3.47
C HIS A 51 13.86 -5.89 2.18
N SER A 52 14.62 -6.99 2.04
CA SER A 52 14.58 -7.86 0.87
C SER A 52 13.31 -8.72 0.82
N HIS A 53 12.64 -8.88 1.96
CA HIS A 53 11.39 -9.62 2.14
C HIS A 53 10.16 -8.72 2.23
N LEU A 54 10.29 -7.41 2.02
CA LEU A 54 9.15 -6.49 2.11
C LEU A 54 8.50 -6.23 0.74
N PRO A 55 7.18 -5.97 0.71
CA PRO A 55 6.51 -5.50 -0.50
C PRO A 55 7.11 -4.17 -0.97
N LYS A 56 7.29 -4.05 -2.29
CA LYS A 56 7.86 -2.85 -2.93
C LYS A 56 6.84 -2.06 -3.75
N ARG A 57 5.73 -2.70 -4.13
CA ARG A 57 4.73 -2.14 -5.01
C ARG A 57 3.61 -1.52 -4.19
N PHE A 58 3.21 -0.33 -4.59
CA PHE A 58 2.05 0.39 -4.07
C PHE A 58 1.55 1.33 -5.16
N THR A 59 0.33 1.84 -4.99
CA THR A 59 -0.20 2.96 -5.77
C THR A 59 -0.74 4.00 -4.79
N VAL A 60 -0.57 5.29 -5.10
CA VAL A 60 -1.17 6.37 -4.32
C VAL A 60 -2.21 7.08 -5.18
N TYR A 61 -3.42 7.18 -4.65
CA TYR A 61 -4.50 8.02 -5.15
C TYR A 61 -4.89 8.93 -3.99
N GLU A 62 -4.33 10.13 -3.90
CA GLU A 62 -4.47 10.98 -2.73
C GLU A 62 -5.94 11.09 -2.26
N PRO A 63 -6.25 10.84 -0.96
CA PRO A 63 -5.34 10.54 0.15
C PRO A 63 -5.23 9.02 0.50
N LEU A 64 -5.40 8.13 -0.47
CA LEU A 64 -5.36 6.67 -0.33
C LEU A 64 -4.02 6.06 -0.76
N LEU A 65 -3.43 5.26 0.13
CA LEU A 65 -2.41 4.26 -0.19
C LEU A 65 -3.08 2.92 -0.54
N LEU A 66 -2.86 2.46 -1.77
CA LEU A 66 -3.41 1.23 -2.29
C LEU A 66 -2.32 0.17 -2.42
N LEU A 67 -2.46 -0.91 -1.65
CA LEU A 67 -1.56 -2.05 -1.61
C LEU A 67 -2.04 -3.14 -2.57
N PRO A 68 -1.13 -3.91 -3.21
CA PRO A 68 -1.52 -5.08 -3.98
C PRO A 68 -2.10 -6.18 -3.07
N VAL A 69 -2.96 -7.04 -3.62
CA VAL A 69 -3.57 -8.19 -2.91
C VAL A 69 -2.57 -9.07 -2.17
N ASN A 70 -1.33 -9.13 -2.66
CA ASN A 70 -0.27 -9.95 -2.08
C ASN A 70 0.68 -9.20 -1.14
N ALA A 71 0.37 -7.97 -0.74
CA ALA A 71 1.26 -7.13 0.08
C ALA A 71 1.64 -7.76 1.43
N PHE A 72 0.75 -8.58 2.00
CA PHE A 72 0.96 -9.25 3.29
C PHE A 72 1.01 -10.77 3.19
N THR A 73 0.96 -11.33 1.98
CA THR A 73 1.00 -12.79 1.76
C THR A 73 2.25 -13.24 1.02
N THR A 74 3.08 -12.31 0.56
CA THR A 74 4.33 -12.60 -0.17
C THR A 74 5.37 -11.53 0.13
N PRO A 75 6.66 -11.90 0.28
CA PRO A 75 7.24 -13.25 0.42
C PRO A 75 6.87 -13.97 1.74
N ALA A 76 7.16 -15.28 1.82
CA ALA A 76 6.72 -16.14 2.94
C ALA A 76 7.21 -15.70 4.34
N PRO A 77 8.46 -15.24 4.55
CA PRO A 77 8.90 -14.77 5.86
C PRO A 77 8.11 -13.56 6.37
N TRP A 78 7.86 -12.58 5.50
CA TRP A 78 7.03 -11.41 5.82
C TRP A 78 5.57 -11.79 6.08
N SER A 79 5.01 -12.68 5.25
CA SER A 79 3.66 -13.20 5.43
C SER A 79 3.47 -13.89 6.80
N ALA A 80 4.45 -14.68 7.22
CA ALA A 80 4.42 -15.35 8.52
C ALA A 80 4.47 -14.35 9.68
N LEU A 81 5.37 -13.35 9.60
CA LEU A 81 5.45 -12.27 10.60
C LEU A 81 4.13 -11.50 10.70
N TYR A 82 3.56 -11.10 9.56
CA TYR A 82 2.32 -10.34 9.52
C TYR A 82 1.13 -11.12 10.11
N ARG A 83 1.04 -12.42 9.84
CA ARG A 83 -0.03 -13.29 10.39
C ARG A 83 0.02 -13.34 11.91
N ASP A 84 1.22 -13.35 12.49
CA ASP A 84 1.43 -13.41 13.94
C ASP A 84 1.16 -12.07 14.65
N LEU A 85 0.99 -10.97 13.90
CA LEU A 85 0.62 -9.67 14.47
C LEU A 85 -0.80 -9.71 15.06
N THR A 86 -0.93 -9.15 16.25
CA THR A 86 -2.23 -8.82 16.87
C THR A 86 -2.94 -7.72 16.09
N ASN A 87 -4.24 -7.54 16.31
CA ASN A 87 -5.01 -6.46 15.68
C ASN A 87 -4.43 -5.07 16.02
N ALA A 88 -4.00 -4.84 17.26
CA ALA A 88 -3.38 -3.58 17.66
C ALA A 88 -2.04 -3.33 16.94
N GLN A 89 -1.25 -4.38 16.71
CA GLN A 89 0.00 -4.28 15.95
C GLN A 89 -0.26 -4.04 14.47
N ARG A 90 -1.31 -4.62 13.88
CA ARG A 90 -1.71 -4.33 12.49
C ARG A 90 -2.14 -2.87 12.34
N GLU A 91 -2.91 -2.37 13.30
CA GLU A 91 -3.30 -0.95 13.34
C GLU A 91 -2.06 -0.03 13.42
N ALA A 92 -1.12 -0.34 14.31
CA ALA A 92 0.13 0.40 14.43
C ALA A 92 0.99 0.33 13.14
N LEU A 93 1.01 -0.82 12.46
CA LEU A 93 1.64 -0.96 11.15
C LEU A 93 1.02 0.00 10.15
N TYR A 94 -0.31 0.02 10.03
CA TYR A 94 -0.98 0.90 9.06
C TYR A 94 -0.80 2.38 9.39
N ALA A 95 -0.84 2.75 10.67
CA ALA A 95 -0.53 4.11 11.12
C ALA A 95 0.91 4.51 10.74
N SER A 96 1.88 3.60 10.89
CA SER A 96 3.26 3.83 10.44
C SER A 96 3.36 4.02 8.92
N LEU A 97 2.58 3.28 8.14
CA LEU A 97 2.49 3.49 6.69
C LEU A 97 1.95 4.88 6.36
N VAL A 98 0.86 5.31 6.98
CA VAL A 98 0.31 6.66 6.80
C VAL A 98 1.37 7.71 7.10
N GLN A 99 2.10 7.58 8.21
CA GLN A 99 3.17 8.50 8.57
C GLN A 99 4.30 8.55 7.52
N ALA A 100 4.73 7.40 7.01
CA ALA A 100 5.76 7.30 5.98
C ALA A 100 5.35 7.95 4.65
N PHE A 101 4.05 8.01 4.37
CA PHE A 101 3.46 8.62 3.17
C PHE A 101 2.86 10.02 3.42
N SER A 102 3.06 10.62 4.59
CA SER A 102 2.50 11.94 4.97
C SER A 102 2.74 13.06 3.94
N ARG A 103 3.93 13.07 3.32
CA ARG A 103 4.27 14.05 2.25
C ARG A 103 3.44 13.91 0.97
N MET A 104 2.77 12.78 0.79
CA MET A 104 1.88 12.49 -0.34
C MET A 104 0.40 12.66 0.04
N GLY A 105 0.11 13.22 1.22
CA GLY A 105 -1.25 13.45 1.71
C GLY A 105 -2.01 12.17 2.06
N VAL A 106 -1.32 11.03 2.22
CA VAL A 106 -1.98 9.77 2.56
C VAL A 106 -2.56 9.84 3.98
N THR A 107 -3.81 9.41 4.11
CA THR A 107 -4.51 9.23 5.38
C THR A 107 -5.21 7.86 5.48
N HIS A 108 -5.39 7.17 4.35
CA HIS A 108 -6.11 5.90 4.27
C HIS A 108 -5.23 4.81 3.67
N VAL A 109 -5.44 3.57 4.08
CA VAL A 109 -4.78 2.38 3.53
C VAL A 109 -5.84 1.36 3.13
N ALA A 110 -5.73 0.81 1.93
CA ALA A 110 -6.55 -0.32 1.49
C ALA A 110 -5.74 -1.32 0.65
N ILE A 111 -6.27 -2.54 0.52
CA ILE A 111 -5.82 -3.50 -0.48
C ILE A 111 -6.73 -3.42 -1.71
N ASN A 112 -6.11 -3.41 -2.89
CA ASN A 112 -6.81 -3.62 -4.14
C ASN A 112 -7.02 -5.12 -4.37
N ALA A 113 -8.27 -5.59 -4.37
CA ALA A 113 -8.60 -6.90 -4.92
C ALA A 113 -9.28 -6.74 -6.30
N PRO A 114 -9.17 -7.78 -7.16
CA PRO A 114 -9.89 -7.80 -8.43
C PRO A 114 -11.39 -7.59 -8.24
N ILE A 115 -12.02 -6.96 -9.23
CA ILE A 115 -13.48 -6.88 -9.27
C ILE A 115 -14.01 -8.29 -9.56
N ALA A 116 -14.74 -8.84 -8.59
CA ALA A 116 -15.34 -10.16 -8.74
C ALA A 116 -16.41 -10.13 -9.86
N PRO A 117 -16.53 -11.19 -10.67
CA PRO A 117 -17.57 -11.31 -11.69
C PRO A 117 -18.95 -11.47 -11.06
N THR A 118 -19.02 -11.83 -9.77
CA THR A 118 -20.24 -11.98 -9.01
C THR A 118 -20.25 -11.05 -7.79
N ASP A 119 -21.44 -10.68 -7.32
CA ASP A 119 -21.63 -10.02 -6.04
C ASP A 119 -21.46 -11.00 -4.87
N THR A 120 -21.68 -10.52 -3.64
CA THR A 120 -21.58 -11.33 -2.41
C THR A 120 -22.66 -12.40 -2.28
N GLN A 121 -23.73 -12.33 -3.09
CA GLN A 121 -24.82 -13.30 -3.17
C GLN A 121 -24.63 -14.30 -4.31
N GLY A 122 -23.60 -14.13 -5.14
CA GLY A 122 -23.31 -14.99 -6.29
C GLY A 122 -24.02 -14.57 -7.58
N HIS A 123 -24.73 -13.44 -7.61
CA HIS A 123 -25.32 -12.90 -8.84
C HIS A 123 -24.26 -12.20 -9.69
N GLU A 124 -24.49 -12.06 -11.00
CA GLU A 124 -23.57 -11.35 -11.89
C GLU A 124 -23.35 -9.90 -11.44
N ASN A 125 -22.09 -9.52 -11.26
CA ASN A 125 -21.69 -8.16 -10.95
C ASN A 125 -21.68 -7.29 -12.22
N ARG A 126 -22.88 -7.08 -12.79
CA ARG A 126 -23.07 -6.31 -14.04
C ARG A 126 -22.57 -4.87 -13.92
N MET A 127 -22.80 -4.25 -12.77
CA MET A 127 -22.35 -2.89 -12.47
C MET A 127 -20.84 -2.80 -12.19
N ARG A 128 -20.17 -3.95 -12.10
CA ARG A 128 -18.75 -4.08 -11.78
C ARG A 128 -18.43 -3.33 -10.49
N SER A 129 -19.31 -3.41 -9.50
CA SER A 129 -19.14 -2.74 -8.20
C SER A 129 -17.79 -3.13 -7.57
N PRO A 130 -17.05 -2.19 -6.96
CA PRO A 130 -15.71 -2.40 -6.42
C PRO A 130 -15.70 -3.18 -5.09
N ALA A 131 -16.43 -4.29 -5.02
CA ALA A 131 -16.57 -5.12 -3.81
C ALA A 131 -15.24 -5.74 -3.32
N GLY A 132 -14.20 -5.71 -4.14
CA GLY A 132 -12.87 -6.20 -3.81
C GLY A 132 -11.97 -5.22 -3.05
N LEU A 133 -12.37 -3.97 -2.85
CA LEU A 133 -11.57 -3.05 -2.04
C LEU A 133 -11.64 -3.47 -0.57
N VAL A 134 -10.48 -3.65 0.07
CA VAL A 134 -10.41 -3.99 1.50
C VAL A 134 -9.80 -2.81 2.27
N PRO A 135 -10.63 -1.98 2.91
CA PRO A 135 -10.18 -0.97 3.87
C PRO A 135 -9.34 -1.57 4.99
N LEU A 136 -8.21 -0.95 5.31
CA LEU A 136 -7.33 -1.37 6.40
C LEU A 136 -7.15 -0.29 7.47
N TYR A 137 -7.13 0.98 7.07
CA TYR A 137 -6.91 2.11 7.98
C TYR A 137 -7.55 3.38 7.44
N GLY A 138 -8.11 4.18 8.34
CA GLY A 138 -8.89 5.38 8.03
C GLY A 138 -10.39 5.09 7.87
N ASP A 139 -11.20 6.15 7.87
CA ASP A 139 -12.64 6.08 7.73
C ASP A 139 -13.05 6.21 6.26
N PHE A 140 -13.45 5.10 5.65
CA PHE A 140 -13.89 5.06 4.25
C PHE A 140 -15.33 5.55 4.05
N GLY A 141 -16.01 5.94 5.13
CA GLY A 141 -17.42 6.25 5.13
C GLY A 141 -18.30 4.99 5.16
N PRO A 142 -19.63 5.17 5.04
CA PRO A 142 -20.55 4.05 5.06
C PRO A 142 -20.27 3.10 3.89
N VAL A 143 -20.25 1.81 4.17
CA VAL A 143 -20.21 0.81 3.09
C VAL A 143 -21.57 0.88 2.39
N ALA A 144 -21.55 1.01 1.06
CA ALA A 144 -22.78 0.97 0.27
C ALA A 144 -23.56 -0.30 0.65
N PRO A 145 -24.87 -0.23 0.92
CA PRO A 145 -25.64 -1.40 1.29
C PRO A 145 -25.45 -2.50 0.23
N SER A 146 -25.00 -3.66 0.67
CA SER A 146 -24.63 -4.80 -0.19
C SER A 146 -25.81 -5.43 -0.95
N HIS A 147 -26.96 -4.76 -1.05
CA HIS A 147 -28.24 -5.35 -1.44
C HIS A 147 -29.10 -4.40 -2.28
N GLY A 148 -29.45 -4.89 -3.48
CA GLY A 148 -30.64 -4.56 -4.28
C GLY A 148 -30.82 -3.11 -4.71
N ASP A 149 -30.56 -2.78 -5.98
CA ASP A 149 -30.90 -1.52 -6.67
C ASP A 149 -30.56 -0.19 -5.96
N GLY A 150 -29.91 -0.24 -4.80
CA GLY A 150 -29.76 0.83 -3.84
C GLY A 150 -28.67 1.79 -4.28
N GLN A 151 -29.05 2.70 -5.16
CA GLN A 151 -28.23 3.87 -5.47
C GLN A 151 -27.86 4.57 -4.15
N PRO A 152 -26.60 5.01 -3.99
CA PRO A 152 -26.21 5.74 -2.80
C PRO A 152 -27.08 6.98 -2.66
N THR A 153 -27.56 7.24 -1.43
CA THR A 153 -28.29 8.46 -1.15
C THR A 153 -27.36 9.66 -1.17
N ASP A 154 -27.91 10.87 -1.24
CA ASP A 154 -27.14 12.10 -1.07
C ASP A 154 -26.35 12.15 0.25
N SER A 155 -26.91 11.56 1.32
CA SER A 155 -26.22 11.45 2.61
C SER A 155 -25.01 10.52 2.52
N ASP A 156 -25.13 9.40 1.79
CA ASP A 156 -24.05 8.45 1.60
C ASP A 156 -22.90 9.09 0.83
N LEU A 157 -23.21 9.78 -0.28
CA LEU A 157 -22.19 10.46 -1.10
C LEU A 157 -21.49 11.60 -0.35
N LYS A 158 -22.19 12.32 0.53
CA LYS A 158 -21.61 13.37 1.38
C LYS A 158 -20.66 12.81 2.45
N LYS A 159 -20.92 11.59 2.92
CA LYS A 159 -20.08 10.90 3.92
C LYS A 159 -19.03 9.99 3.29
N ALA A 160 -19.09 9.79 1.98
CA ALA A 160 -18.18 8.92 1.26
C ALA A 160 -16.74 9.43 1.33
N PHE A 161 -15.80 8.49 1.37
CA PHE A 161 -14.39 8.80 1.19
C PHE A 161 -14.07 9.03 -0.29
N TRP A 162 -13.50 10.20 -0.59
CA TRP A 162 -13.15 10.62 -1.95
C TRP A 162 -11.64 10.61 -2.15
N VAL A 163 -11.21 10.06 -3.30
CA VAL A 163 -9.81 10.03 -3.71
C VAL A 163 -9.64 10.72 -5.05
N ARG A 164 -8.41 11.15 -5.35
CA ARG A 164 -8.05 11.77 -6.61
C ARG A 164 -6.76 11.24 -7.22
N THR A 165 -6.64 11.41 -8.52
CA THR A 165 -5.37 11.27 -9.24
C THR A 165 -5.32 12.22 -10.43
N MET A 166 -4.12 12.52 -10.92
CA MET A 166 -3.92 13.32 -12.12
C MET A 166 -3.43 12.42 -13.26
N GLN A 167 -4.14 12.41 -14.38
CA GLN A 167 -3.77 11.71 -15.61
C GLN A 167 -3.68 12.70 -16.78
N ASN A 168 -3.15 12.25 -17.93
CA ASN A 168 -3.24 12.93 -19.22
C ASN A 168 -2.91 14.44 -19.15
N HIS A 169 -1.75 14.79 -18.62
CA HIS A 169 -1.24 16.17 -18.58
C HIS A 169 -2.17 17.18 -17.89
N GLY A 170 -2.84 16.79 -16.79
CA GLY A 170 -3.51 17.73 -15.89
C GLY A 170 -4.96 17.38 -15.53
N ILE A 171 -5.53 16.32 -16.11
CA ILE A 171 -6.90 15.91 -15.81
C ILE A 171 -6.95 15.29 -14.41
N VAL A 172 -7.62 15.98 -13.49
CA VAL A 172 -7.89 15.48 -12.14
C VAL A 172 -9.14 14.60 -12.18
N GLN A 173 -8.98 13.34 -11.84
CA GLN A 173 -10.07 12.37 -11.71
C GLN A 173 -10.32 12.14 -10.23
N VAL A 174 -11.57 12.32 -9.82
CA VAL A 174 -12.01 12.18 -8.43
C VAL A 174 -13.12 11.13 -8.38
N TRP A 175 -13.03 10.21 -7.42
CA TRP A 175 -14.03 9.15 -7.27
C TRP A 175 -14.11 8.66 -5.83
N ALA A 176 -15.20 8.01 -5.47
CA ALA A 176 -15.37 7.37 -4.17
C ALA A 176 -15.10 5.86 -4.30
N PRO A 177 -14.01 5.32 -3.72
CA PRO A 177 -13.55 3.94 -3.99
C PRO A 177 -14.52 2.84 -3.60
N LEU A 178 -15.42 3.08 -2.64
CA LEU A 178 -16.45 2.13 -2.23
C LEU A 178 -17.67 2.12 -3.15
N TYR A 179 -17.88 3.17 -3.94
CA TYR A 179 -19.09 3.36 -4.74
C TYR A 179 -18.84 3.27 -6.24
N THR A 180 -17.65 3.66 -6.68
CA THR A 180 -17.32 3.83 -8.09
C THR A 180 -15.97 3.24 -8.41
N MET A 181 -15.87 2.57 -9.55
CA MET A 181 -14.61 2.01 -10.02
C MET A 181 -13.71 3.06 -10.66
N PHE A 182 -12.42 2.82 -10.52
CA PHE A 182 -11.39 3.51 -11.28
C PHE A 182 -10.40 2.52 -11.89
N SER A 183 -10.27 2.52 -13.22
CA SER A 183 -9.22 1.78 -13.91
C SER A 183 -8.15 2.72 -14.45
N ARG A 184 -6.91 2.48 -14.03
CA ARG A 184 -5.72 3.13 -14.58
C ARG A 184 -5.32 2.56 -15.94
N GLY A 185 -5.53 1.27 -16.16
CA GLY A 185 -5.02 0.53 -17.33
C GLY A 185 -5.54 1.04 -18.68
N ASN A 186 -6.64 1.80 -18.66
CA ASN A 186 -7.25 2.36 -19.86
C ASN A 186 -6.76 3.78 -20.19
N VAL A 187 -5.63 4.24 -19.64
CA VAL A 187 -5.17 5.64 -19.77
C VAL A 187 -4.94 6.07 -21.22
N THR A 188 -4.38 5.20 -22.05
CA THR A 188 -4.15 5.47 -23.49
C THR A 188 -5.48 5.62 -24.23
N GLU A 189 -6.45 4.74 -23.95
CA GLU A 189 -7.79 4.84 -24.54
C GLU A 189 -8.56 6.05 -24.02
N LYS A 190 -8.33 6.48 -22.77
CA LYS A 190 -8.87 7.75 -22.24
C LYS A 190 -8.23 8.99 -22.88
N ALA A 191 -7.05 8.85 -23.48
CA ALA A 191 -6.32 9.96 -24.12
C ALA A 191 -6.65 10.09 -25.62
N ARG A 192 -7.08 8.99 -26.26
CA ARG A 192 -7.55 8.95 -27.65
C ARG A 192 -8.93 9.58 -27.77
#